data_AF-A0AAV6D386-F1
#
_entry.id   AF-A0AAV6D386-F1
#
_cell.length_a   1.000
_cell.length_b   1.000
_cell.length_c   1.000
_cell.angle_alpha   90.00
_cell.angle_beta   90.00
_cell.angle_gamma   90.00
#
_symmetry.space_group_name_H-M   'P 1'
#
loop_
_entity.id
_entity.type
_entity.pdbx_description
1 polymer ?
#
loop_
_entity_poly.entity_id
_entity_poly.type
_entity_poly.pdbx_seq_one_letter_code
_entity_poly.pdbx_strand_id
1 'polypeptide(L)'
;MATSPISRAIRNPKTRFNWRVSDVVRWTMSRWYELRAKITGRKFYCNALAGESEYDITINSDLTVSCNCQDYDGSGHIGDLRKNSFEEIFFGPVAQKFRDDLAKGKIPITTCTRCGDFKRLKRGEPPPKSRLPHRGMLLENTVICNVDCIGCAREGAANIRVKKTMPLEELSQMADLTARLGLERIFYLNLGEPFLSPTICQELPLLRQKNPNAYIRISTNGVLLNTDAKREAALNLSDIQFSIHGVSDAMCAKYMMRGSFEKAFDAMKQMVAYRDARGLKMPILEWKYLLFNWNDSPKTIARAIEMAKEIGVDIFSFWPTGNPFYGISWRYRLGQFKNIGRESWKGREVILRPEIAAAAK
;
A
#
# COMPACT_ATOMS: atom_id res chain seq x y z
N MET A 1 37.56 7.99 36.96
CA MET A 1 36.66 6.82 36.95
C MET A 1 35.79 6.89 35.71
N ALA A 2 35.90 5.85 34.90
CA ALA A 2 35.13 5.43 33.72
C ALA A 2 34.25 6.47 32.99
N THR A 3 34.78 6.89 31.83
CA THR A 3 34.01 7.31 30.67
C THR A 3 32.96 6.26 30.32
N SER A 4 31.69 6.65 30.35
CA SER A 4 30.58 5.81 29.90
C SER A 4 30.79 5.44 28.43
N PRO A 5 30.74 4.14 28.08
CA PRO A 5 30.97 3.73 26.72
C PRO A 5 29.79 4.20 25.87
N ILE A 6 30.13 5.00 24.86
CA ILE A 6 29.31 5.30 23.69
C ILE A 6 28.49 4.07 23.36
N SER A 7 27.17 4.17 23.56
CA SER A 7 26.22 3.10 23.26
C SER A 7 26.59 2.57 21.89
N ARG A 8 26.98 1.28 21.83
CA ARG A 8 27.21 0.56 20.57
C ARG A 8 26.11 0.99 19.61
N ALA A 9 26.49 1.75 18.58
CA ALA A 9 25.59 2.10 17.50
C ALA A 9 24.95 0.79 17.08
N ILE A 10 23.64 0.68 17.30
CA ILE A 10 22.85 -0.41 16.74
C ILE A 10 23.04 -0.25 15.24
N ARG A 11 23.96 -1.02 14.66
CA ARG A 11 24.12 -1.15 13.21
C ARG A 11 22.78 -1.68 12.74
N ASN A 12 21.92 -0.79 12.26
CA ASN A 12 20.60 -1.15 11.75
C ASN A 12 20.77 -2.22 10.67
N PRO A 13 20.36 -3.48 10.91
CA PRO A 13 20.56 -4.57 9.96
C PRO A 13 19.69 -4.42 8.70
N LYS A 14 18.83 -3.39 8.62
CA LYS A 14 17.91 -3.14 7.50
C LYS A 14 18.35 -2.09 6.50
N THR A 15 19.58 -1.59 6.58
CA THR A 15 20.24 -1.04 5.38
C THR A 15 20.61 -2.18 4.43
N ARG A 16 19.60 -2.96 3.99
CA ARG A 16 19.76 -4.00 2.99
C ARG A 16 20.39 -3.29 1.79
N PHE A 17 21.51 -3.81 1.30
CA PHE A 17 22.19 -3.35 0.09
C PHE A 17 21.21 -2.94 -1.03
N ASN A 18 20.08 -3.67 -1.15
CA ASN A 18 18.98 -3.35 -2.05
C ASN A 18 18.39 -1.92 -1.91
N TRP A 19 18.19 -1.40 -0.70
CA TRP A 19 17.70 -0.04 -0.49
C TRP A 19 18.72 1.01 -0.95
N ARG A 20 20.00 0.83 -0.62
CA ARG A 20 21.07 1.71 -1.11
C ARG A 20 21.17 1.70 -2.63
N VAL A 21 21.08 0.53 -3.25
CA VAL A 21 21.02 0.39 -4.71
C VAL A 21 19.77 1.09 -5.26
N SER A 22 18.61 0.89 -4.64
CA SER A 22 17.35 1.53 -5.04
C SER A 22 17.42 3.06 -4.94
N ASP A 23 18.07 3.60 -3.91
CA ASP A 23 18.29 5.04 -3.72
C ASP A 23 19.19 5.61 -4.81
N VAL A 24 20.32 4.95 -5.08
CA VAL A 24 21.23 5.33 -6.17
C VAL A 24 20.50 5.31 -7.51
N VAL A 25 19.74 4.24 -7.79
CA VAL A 25 18.96 4.14 -9.04
C VAL A 25 17.93 5.27 -9.14
N ARG A 26 17.17 5.56 -8.08
CA ARG A 26 16.20 6.67 -8.08
C ARG A 26 16.87 8.02 -8.27
N TRP A 27 18.01 8.25 -7.62
CA TRP A 27 18.78 9.48 -7.78
C TRP A 27 19.28 9.65 -9.22
N THR A 28 19.87 8.60 -9.80
CA THR A 28 20.34 8.62 -11.20
C THR A 28 19.17 8.84 -12.17
N MET A 29 18.04 8.16 -11.96
CA MET A 29 16.81 8.38 -12.75
C MET A 29 16.30 9.81 -12.63
N SER A 30 16.36 10.40 -11.44
CA SER A 30 15.95 11.79 -11.20
C SER A 30 16.79 12.74 -12.05
N ARG A 31 18.12 12.60 -12.02
CA ARG A 31 19.03 13.41 -12.84
C ARG A 31 18.80 13.22 -14.33
N TRP A 32 18.55 11.99 -14.76
CA TRP A 32 18.22 11.68 -16.15
C TRP A 32 16.90 12.34 -16.58
N TYR A 33 15.87 12.32 -15.73
CA TYR A 33 14.60 12.99 -16.00
C TYR A 33 14.75 14.50 -16.13
N GLU A 34 15.45 15.13 -15.20
CA GLU A 34 15.70 16.58 -15.22
C GLU A 34 16.51 16.99 -16.46
N LEU A 35 17.55 16.23 -16.81
CA LEU A 35 18.34 16.46 -18.02
C LEU A 35 17.46 16.34 -19.28
N ARG A 36 16.64 15.30 -19.37
CA ARG A 36 15.73 15.11 -20.51
C ARG A 36 14.68 16.20 -20.59
N ALA A 37 14.16 16.68 -19.46
CA ALA A 37 13.25 17.82 -19.41
C ALA A 37 13.90 19.08 -19.97
N LYS A 38 15.14 19.38 -19.56
CA LYS A 38 15.93 20.52 -20.09
C LYS A 38 16.15 20.42 -21.61
N ILE A 39 16.53 19.25 -22.11
CA ILE A 39 16.81 19.05 -23.55
C ILE A 39 15.53 19.12 -24.39
N THR A 40 14.45 18.48 -23.93
CA THR A 40 13.22 18.34 -24.73
C THR A 40 12.23 19.50 -24.55
N GLY A 41 12.44 20.36 -23.54
CA GLY A 41 11.49 21.38 -23.10
C GLY A 41 10.19 20.80 -22.50
N ARG A 42 10.13 19.48 -22.26
CA ARG A 42 8.98 18.82 -21.63
C ARG A 42 9.02 19.01 -20.12
N LYS A 43 7.84 19.02 -19.51
CA LYS A 43 7.63 19.24 -18.07
C LYS A 43 6.91 18.05 -17.46
N PHE A 44 6.67 18.10 -16.16
CA PHE A 44 6.00 17.04 -15.42
C PHE A 44 4.79 17.58 -14.66
N TYR A 45 3.90 16.67 -14.27
CA TYR A 45 2.87 16.93 -13.27
C TYR A 45 2.62 15.66 -12.45
N CYS A 46 1.87 15.79 -11.36
CA CYS A 46 1.53 14.70 -10.46
C CYS A 46 0.01 14.62 -10.30
N ASN A 47 -0.59 13.47 -10.62
CA ASN A 47 -2.02 13.25 -10.42
C ASN A 47 -2.43 13.40 -8.95
N ALA A 48 -1.60 12.94 -8.00
CA ALA A 48 -1.87 13.09 -6.57
C ALA A 48 -1.96 14.55 -6.14
N LEU A 49 -0.97 15.37 -6.52
CA LEU A 49 -1.00 16.81 -6.24
C LEU A 49 -2.03 17.59 -7.07
N ALA A 50 -2.57 16.98 -8.13
CA ALA A 50 -3.70 17.54 -8.90
C ALA A 50 -5.07 17.19 -8.29
N GLY A 51 -5.14 16.24 -7.34
CA GLY A 51 -6.40 15.76 -6.75
C GLY A 51 -7.06 14.61 -7.53
N GLU A 52 -6.31 13.99 -8.45
CA GLU A 52 -6.78 12.92 -9.36
C GLU A 52 -6.22 11.53 -9.00
N SER A 53 -5.46 11.41 -7.92
CA SER A 53 -5.00 10.11 -7.46
C SER A 53 -6.12 9.34 -6.77
N GLU A 54 -6.10 8.02 -6.95
CA GLU A 54 -6.93 7.11 -6.18
C GLU A 54 -6.26 6.66 -4.89
N TYR A 55 -4.94 6.84 -4.74
CA TYR A 55 -4.15 6.09 -3.75
C TYR A 55 -3.07 6.92 -3.04
N ASP A 56 -2.31 7.76 -3.75
CA ASP A 56 -0.99 8.22 -3.28
C ASP A 56 -1.05 9.29 -2.19
N ILE A 57 -2.10 10.10 -2.08
CA ILE A 57 -2.24 11.01 -0.93
C ILE A 57 -2.47 10.17 0.32
N THR A 58 -1.63 10.39 1.34
CA THR A 58 -1.64 9.58 2.57
C THR A 58 -1.83 10.47 3.79
N ILE A 59 -2.82 10.16 4.62
CA ILE A 59 -2.91 10.61 6.01
C ILE A 59 -2.25 9.55 6.87
N ASN A 60 -1.18 9.94 7.54
CA ASN A 60 -0.34 9.06 8.34
C ASN A 60 -0.90 8.85 9.75
N SER A 61 -0.40 7.84 10.48
CA SER A 61 -0.88 7.51 11.84
C SER A 61 -0.67 8.62 12.88
N ASP A 62 0.13 9.63 12.56
CA ASP A 62 0.43 10.80 13.38
C ASP A 62 -0.12 12.11 12.83
N LEU A 63 -1.08 12.02 11.89
CA LEU A 63 -1.77 13.14 11.24
C LEU A 63 -0.90 14.02 10.33
N THR A 64 0.33 13.60 10.06
CA THR A 64 1.10 14.17 8.94
C THR A 64 0.49 13.74 7.61
N VAL A 65 0.56 14.62 6.60
CA VAL A 65 0.03 14.35 5.26
C VAL A 65 1.19 14.22 4.28
N SER A 66 1.19 13.12 3.51
CA SER A 66 2.20 12.83 2.48
C SER A 66 1.58 12.87 1.09
N CYS A 67 2.35 13.32 0.09
CA CYS A 67 1.90 13.33 -1.31
C CYS A 67 2.08 11.97 -2.04
N ASN A 68 2.58 10.95 -1.35
CA ASN A 68 2.84 9.62 -1.89
C ASN A 68 2.71 8.53 -0.82
N CYS A 69 2.47 7.29 -1.28
CA CYS A 69 2.29 6.11 -0.43
C CYS A 69 3.59 5.53 0.17
N GLN A 70 4.76 6.02 -0.21
CA GLN A 70 6.06 5.46 0.18
C GLN A 70 6.95 6.50 0.89
N ASP A 71 6.34 7.25 1.80
CA ASP A 71 7.01 8.34 2.50
C ASP A 71 7.59 7.90 3.85
N TYR A 72 8.62 7.06 3.79
CA TYR A 72 9.30 6.52 4.97
C TYR A 72 10.49 7.37 5.44
N ASP A 73 10.84 8.41 4.69
CA ASP A 73 11.91 9.37 5.00
C ASP A 73 11.39 10.80 5.23
N GLY A 74 10.08 11.02 5.08
CA GLY A 74 9.42 12.30 5.28
C GLY A 74 9.61 13.28 4.13
N SER A 75 10.31 12.89 3.06
CA SER A 75 10.54 13.76 1.90
C SER A 75 9.23 14.15 1.21
N GLY A 76 8.20 13.32 1.31
CA GLY A 76 6.87 13.55 0.75
C GLY A 76 5.91 14.33 1.65
N HIS A 77 6.30 14.72 2.87
CA HIS A 77 5.43 15.46 3.80
C HIS A 77 5.05 16.81 3.21
N ILE A 78 3.75 17.08 3.11
CA ILE A 78 3.21 18.34 2.63
C ILE A 78 2.56 19.17 3.75
N GLY A 79 2.29 18.57 4.92
CA GLY A 79 1.76 19.28 6.07
C GLY A 79 1.33 18.37 7.23
N ASP A 80 0.61 18.97 8.19
CA ASP A 80 0.24 18.36 9.46
C ASP A 80 -1.16 18.82 9.88
N LEU A 81 -2.11 17.88 9.99
CA LEU A 81 -3.52 18.17 10.30
C LEU A 81 -3.74 18.65 11.74
N ARG A 82 -2.72 18.55 12.60
CA ARG A 82 -2.76 19.14 13.95
C ARG A 82 -2.57 20.65 13.94
N LYS A 83 -2.07 21.20 12.83
CA LYS A 83 -1.71 22.62 12.70
C LYS A 83 -2.57 23.36 11.69
N ASN A 84 -2.97 22.67 10.63
CA ASN A 84 -3.67 23.26 9.49
C ASN A 84 -4.81 22.35 9.02
N SER A 85 -5.82 22.96 8.41
CA SER A 85 -6.84 22.22 7.66
C SER A 85 -6.22 21.47 6.48
N PHE A 86 -6.91 20.44 5.99
CA PHE A 86 -6.45 19.68 4.84
C PHE A 86 -6.29 20.57 3.59
N GLU A 87 -7.19 21.53 3.40
CA GLU A 87 -7.19 22.52 2.32
C GLU A 87 -5.93 23.39 2.35
N GLU A 88 -5.60 23.94 3.53
CA GLU A 88 -4.40 24.74 3.74
C GLU A 88 -3.12 23.94 3.51
N ILE A 89 -3.12 22.65 3.84
CA ILE A 89 -1.99 21.75 3.54
C ILE A 89 -1.88 21.50 2.04
N PHE A 90 -3.00 21.12 1.40
CA PHE A 90 -3.00 20.67 0.01
C PHE A 90 -2.74 21.81 -0.97
N PHE A 91 -3.23 23.02 -0.69
CA PHE A 91 -2.93 24.23 -1.47
C PHE A 91 -1.80 25.07 -0.87
N GLY A 92 -1.18 24.58 0.21
CA GLY A 92 -0.12 25.27 0.93
C GLY A 92 1.21 25.33 0.19
N PRO A 93 2.18 26.07 0.77
CA PRO A 93 3.45 26.38 0.11
C PRO A 93 4.29 25.15 -0.23
N VAL A 94 4.26 24.09 0.59
CA VAL A 94 5.06 22.87 0.34
C VAL A 94 4.52 22.11 -0.88
N ALA A 95 3.21 21.85 -0.91
CA ALA A 95 2.56 21.21 -2.06
C ALA A 95 2.68 22.07 -3.33
N GLN A 96 2.54 23.40 -3.21
CA GLN A 96 2.72 24.30 -4.34
C GLN A 96 4.15 24.29 -4.88
N LYS A 97 5.16 24.28 -3.99
CA LYS A 97 6.56 24.13 -4.41
C LYS A 97 6.78 22.84 -5.21
N PHE A 98 6.19 21.71 -4.79
CA PHE A 98 6.30 20.45 -5.53
C PHE A 98 5.64 20.54 -6.91
N ARG A 99 4.46 21.17 -7.02
CA ARG A 99 3.80 21.43 -8.31
C ARG A 99 4.66 22.30 -9.21
N ASP A 100 5.24 23.37 -8.68
CA ASP A 100 6.10 24.30 -9.41
C ASP A 100 7.40 23.64 -9.89
N ASP A 101 8.03 22.83 -9.04
CA ASP A 101 9.23 22.09 -9.39
C ASP A 101 8.95 21.14 -10.57
N LEU A 102 7.86 20.37 -10.52
CA LEU A 102 7.42 19.49 -11.62
C LEU A 102 7.14 20.30 -12.91
N ALA A 103 6.44 21.43 -12.80
CA ALA A 103 6.14 22.33 -13.92
C ALA A 103 7.40 23.04 -14.47
N LYS A 104 8.51 23.04 -13.73
CA LYS A 104 9.83 23.51 -14.18
C LYS A 104 10.72 22.35 -14.68
N GLY A 105 10.20 21.13 -14.77
CA GLY A 105 10.95 19.95 -15.19
C GLY A 105 11.93 19.44 -14.13
N LYS A 106 11.75 19.81 -12.87
CA LYS A 106 12.51 19.32 -11.72
C LYS A 106 11.77 18.17 -11.05
N ILE A 107 12.52 17.31 -10.36
CA ILE A 107 11.98 16.21 -9.58
C ILE A 107 12.02 16.62 -8.09
N PRO A 108 10.87 16.83 -7.42
CA PRO A 108 10.86 17.30 -6.04
C PRO A 108 11.45 16.30 -5.05
N ILE A 109 11.13 15.00 -5.25
CA ILE A 109 11.59 13.89 -4.43
C ILE A 109 11.95 12.70 -5.31
N THR A 110 12.95 11.91 -4.90
CA THR A 110 13.46 10.80 -5.71
C THR A 110 12.44 9.69 -5.92
N THR A 111 11.48 9.53 -5.01
CA THR A 111 10.35 8.59 -5.12
C THR A 111 9.44 8.87 -6.32
N CYS A 112 9.36 10.13 -6.81
CA CYS A 112 8.60 10.46 -8.02
C CYS A 112 9.02 9.63 -9.23
N THR A 113 10.29 9.22 -9.30
CA THR A 113 10.84 8.48 -10.47
C THR A 113 10.22 7.11 -10.70
N ARG A 114 9.51 6.56 -9.69
CA ARG A 114 8.81 5.27 -9.74
C ARG A 114 7.33 5.34 -9.34
N CYS A 115 6.84 6.54 -9.01
CA CYS A 115 5.45 6.77 -8.61
C CYS A 115 4.53 6.68 -9.84
N GLY A 116 3.40 5.98 -9.68
CA GLY A 116 2.41 5.80 -10.76
C GLY A 116 1.71 7.10 -11.16
N ASP A 117 1.62 8.05 -10.24
CA ASP A 117 1.02 9.36 -10.45
C ASP A 117 1.96 10.41 -11.04
N PHE A 118 3.26 10.11 -11.19
CA PHE A 118 4.18 10.97 -11.91
C PHE A 118 3.93 10.88 -13.42
N LYS A 119 3.57 12.01 -14.03
CA LYS A 119 3.21 12.10 -15.45
C LYS A 119 4.07 13.11 -16.19
N ARG A 120 4.29 12.85 -17.48
CA ARG A 120 5.04 13.73 -18.39
C ARG A 120 4.05 14.54 -19.23
N LEU A 121 4.27 15.84 -19.30
CA LEU A 121 3.51 16.75 -20.15
C LEU A 121 4.09 16.75 -21.58
N LYS A 122 3.23 17.01 -22.57
CA LYS A 122 3.69 17.38 -23.92
C LYS A 122 4.34 18.76 -23.86
N ARG A 123 5.16 19.08 -24.87
CA ARG A 123 5.82 20.39 -24.94
C ARG A 123 4.75 21.49 -25.08
N GLY A 124 4.83 22.51 -24.23
CA GLY A 124 3.89 23.63 -24.22
C GLY A 124 2.56 23.36 -23.51
N GLU A 125 2.29 22.13 -23.09
CA GLU A 125 1.07 21.78 -22.36
C GLU A 125 1.16 22.29 -20.92
N PRO A 126 0.14 23.02 -20.41
CA PRO A 126 0.10 23.44 -19.02
C PRO A 126 -0.19 22.24 -18.09
N PRO A 127 0.30 22.25 -16.84
CA PRO A 127 -0.15 21.27 -15.85
C PRO A 127 -1.65 21.44 -15.58
N PRO A 128 -2.37 20.35 -15.24
CA PRO A 128 -3.77 20.44 -14.88
C PRO A 128 -3.97 21.30 -13.64
N LYS A 129 -5.12 21.98 -13.55
CA LYS A 129 -5.52 22.74 -12.36
C LYS A 129 -5.73 21.78 -11.20
N SER A 130 -5.12 22.07 -10.05
CA SER A 130 -5.34 21.28 -8.84
C SER A 130 -6.74 21.51 -8.27
N ARG A 131 -7.32 20.43 -7.75
CA ARG A 131 -8.53 20.43 -6.92
C ARG A 131 -8.31 19.51 -5.71
N LEU A 132 -9.23 19.56 -4.75
CA LEU A 132 -9.16 18.65 -3.61
C LEU A 132 -9.30 17.18 -4.07
N PRO A 133 -8.60 16.23 -3.43
CA PRO A 133 -8.74 14.81 -3.70
C PRO A 133 -10.18 14.33 -3.46
N HIS A 134 -10.69 13.52 -4.38
CA HIS A 134 -12.04 12.94 -4.33
C HIS A 134 -12.05 11.45 -4.73
N ARG A 135 -11.09 10.97 -5.54
CA ARG A 135 -11.08 9.57 -6.01
C ARG A 135 -10.58 8.59 -4.95
N GLY A 136 -9.55 8.97 -4.20
CA GLY A 136 -9.17 8.19 -3.04
C GLY A 136 -7.90 8.63 -2.33
N MET A 137 -7.65 7.97 -1.20
CA MET A 137 -6.61 8.32 -0.24
C MET A 137 -6.19 7.08 0.56
N LEU A 138 -4.93 7.04 0.97
CA LEU A 138 -4.45 6.16 2.03
C LEU A 138 -4.71 6.77 3.41
N LEU A 139 -5.27 5.98 4.31
CA LEU A 139 -5.47 6.32 5.71
C LEU A 139 -4.75 5.28 6.57
N GLU A 140 -3.59 5.66 7.11
CA GLU A 140 -2.75 4.80 7.94
C GLU A 140 -3.24 4.82 9.39
N ASN A 141 -3.81 3.72 9.87
CA ASN A 141 -4.20 3.61 11.28
C ASN A 141 -3.02 3.27 12.20
N THR A 142 -2.07 2.48 11.71
CA THR A 142 -0.86 2.14 12.46
C THR A 142 0.32 1.85 11.53
N VAL A 143 1.53 2.17 12.02
CA VAL A 143 2.81 1.79 11.42
C VAL A 143 3.47 0.61 12.17
N ILE A 144 2.78 0.02 13.16
CA ILE A 144 3.24 -1.15 13.90
C ILE A 144 2.85 -2.41 13.12
N CYS A 145 3.73 -3.43 13.10
CA CYS A 145 3.48 -4.69 12.44
C CYS A 145 4.10 -5.86 13.20
N ASN A 146 3.44 -7.02 13.17
CA ASN A 146 3.91 -8.28 13.74
C ASN A 146 4.83 -9.09 12.80
N VAL A 147 4.94 -8.69 11.54
CA VAL A 147 5.79 -9.31 10.50
C VAL A 147 6.85 -8.31 10.03
N ASP A 148 8.03 -8.81 9.66
CA ASP A 148 9.15 -7.99 9.21
C ASP A 148 9.56 -8.34 7.77
N CYS A 149 8.74 -7.94 6.80
CA CYS A 149 8.97 -8.27 5.40
C CYS A 149 10.29 -7.68 4.86
N ILE A 150 11.01 -8.44 4.04
CA ILE A 150 12.30 -8.05 3.46
C ILE A 150 12.26 -6.70 2.74
N GLY A 151 11.21 -6.47 1.96
CA GLY A 151 11.06 -5.28 1.13
C GLY A 151 10.37 -4.10 1.81
N CYS A 152 10.00 -4.22 3.10
CA CYS A 152 9.18 -3.21 3.77
C CYS A 152 10.03 -2.08 4.38
N ALA A 153 9.59 -0.84 4.18
CA ALA A 153 10.24 0.37 4.70
C ALA A 153 9.68 0.83 6.07
N ARG A 154 8.84 0.00 6.71
CA ARG A 154 8.12 0.33 7.95
C ARG A 154 9.01 0.88 9.06
N GLU A 155 10.25 0.39 9.19
CA GLU A 155 11.14 0.88 10.25
C GLU A 155 11.55 2.35 10.04
N GLY A 156 11.83 2.76 8.81
CA GLY A 156 12.09 4.16 8.48
C GLY A 156 10.89 5.04 8.80
N ALA A 157 9.71 4.63 8.33
CA ALA A 157 8.46 5.31 8.62
C ALA A 157 8.20 5.41 10.14
N ALA A 158 8.30 4.30 10.87
CA ALA A 158 8.06 4.26 12.31
C ALA A 158 9.03 5.13 13.12
N ASN A 159 10.21 5.47 12.59
CA ASN A 159 11.18 6.36 13.24
C ASN A 159 10.85 7.84 13.06
N ILE A 160 10.13 8.20 11.99
CA ILE A 160 9.73 9.60 11.73
C ILE A 160 8.30 9.90 12.20
N ARG A 161 7.50 8.86 12.50
CA ARG A 161 6.15 9.02 13.07
C ARG A 161 6.24 9.44 14.53
N VAL A 162 5.63 10.57 14.85
CA VAL A 162 5.50 11.00 16.26
C VAL A 162 4.56 10.05 17.01
N LYS A 163 3.54 9.54 16.33
CA LYS A 163 2.57 8.57 16.85
C LYS A 163 2.47 7.36 15.93
N LYS A 164 2.65 6.17 16.50
CA LYS A 164 2.70 4.91 15.74
C LYS A 164 1.32 4.30 15.45
N THR A 165 0.31 4.66 16.23
CA THR A 165 -1.08 4.22 16.06
C THR A 165 -1.98 5.41 16.31
N MET A 166 -2.88 5.67 15.36
CA MET A 166 -3.88 6.73 15.44
C MET A 166 -4.92 6.37 16.52
N PRO A 167 -5.18 7.24 17.51
CA PRO A 167 -6.24 7.02 18.49
C PRO A 167 -7.61 7.09 17.81
N LEU A 168 -8.60 6.39 18.39
CA LEU A 168 -9.94 6.30 17.83
C LEU A 168 -10.61 7.67 17.61
N GLU A 169 -10.36 8.65 18.48
CA GLU A 169 -10.89 10.01 18.33
C GLU A 169 -10.34 10.71 17.09
N GLU A 170 -9.02 10.66 16.87
CA GLU A 170 -8.39 11.23 15.68
C GLU A 170 -8.84 10.48 14.42
N LEU A 171 -9.00 9.16 14.50
CA LEU A 171 -9.58 8.39 13.39
C LEU A 171 -11.00 8.85 13.07
N SER A 172 -11.80 9.14 14.10
CA SER A 172 -13.16 9.66 13.92
C SER A 172 -13.16 10.99 13.16
N GLN A 173 -12.23 11.88 13.48
CA GLN A 173 -12.01 13.14 12.75
C GLN A 173 -11.56 12.89 11.31
N MET A 174 -10.69 11.91 11.08
CA MET A 174 -10.25 11.55 9.72
C MET A 174 -11.39 10.95 8.90
N ALA A 175 -12.26 10.16 9.51
CA ALA A 175 -13.47 9.64 8.87
C ALA A 175 -14.46 10.75 8.50
N ASP A 176 -14.56 11.83 9.29
CA ASP A 176 -15.33 13.04 8.92
C ASP A 176 -14.67 13.78 7.74
N LEU A 177 -13.34 13.90 7.76
CA LEU A 177 -12.59 14.51 6.67
C LEU A 177 -12.79 13.75 5.34
N THR A 178 -12.65 12.42 5.34
CA THR A 178 -12.85 11.62 4.11
C THR A 178 -14.28 11.71 3.59
N ALA A 179 -15.27 11.77 4.50
CA ALA A 179 -16.67 11.93 4.14
C ALA A 179 -16.94 13.32 3.55
N ARG A 180 -16.39 14.37 4.16
CA ARG A 180 -16.51 15.76 3.70
C ARG A 180 -15.86 15.99 2.34
N LEU A 181 -14.74 15.32 2.07
CA LEU A 181 -14.10 15.33 0.75
C LEU A 181 -14.87 14.50 -0.29
N GLY A 182 -15.82 13.67 0.13
CA GLY A 182 -16.59 12.79 -0.75
C GLY A 182 -15.73 11.71 -1.38
N LEU A 183 -14.78 11.14 -0.63
CA LEU A 183 -13.85 10.15 -1.19
C LEU A 183 -14.55 8.91 -1.72
N GLU A 184 -14.31 8.56 -2.99
CA GLU A 184 -14.81 7.33 -3.59
C GLU A 184 -14.13 6.09 -3.01
N ARG A 185 -12.84 6.18 -2.67
CA ARG A 185 -12.04 5.07 -2.13
C ARG A 185 -11.19 5.47 -0.93
N ILE A 186 -11.16 4.60 0.08
CA ILE A 186 -10.31 4.73 1.26
C ILE A 186 -9.46 3.47 1.37
N PHE A 187 -8.15 3.64 1.22
CA PHE A 187 -7.19 2.57 1.42
C PHE A 187 -6.73 2.61 2.88
N TYR A 188 -7.37 1.82 3.73
CA TYR A 188 -7.14 1.79 5.17
C TYR A 188 -5.94 0.91 5.53
N LEU A 189 -4.76 1.32 5.07
CA LEU A 189 -3.52 0.57 5.13
C LEU A 189 -2.33 1.51 4.92
N ASN A 190 -1.12 1.04 5.20
CA ASN A 190 0.13 1.55 4.64
C ASN A 190 1.28 0.56 4.89
N LEU A 191 2.19 0.84 5.83
CA LEU A 191 3.37 0.02 6.16
C LEU A 191 3.20 -0.85 7.41
N GLY A 192 2.15 -0.63 8.22
CA GLY A 192 1.80 -1.44 9.40
C GLY A 192 0.86 -2.61 9.12
N GLU A 193 0.44 -3.29 10.19
CA GLU A 193 -0.63 -4.30 10.17
C GLU A 193 -1.90 -3.70 10.80
N PRO A 194 -2.97 -3.43 10.01
CA PRO A 194 -4.17 -2.79 10.53
C PRO A 194 -4.81 -3.52 11.71
N PHE A 195 -4.83 -4.86 11.69
CA PHE A 195 -5.42 -5.68 12.78
C PHE A 195 -4.57 -5.77 14.05
N LEU A 196 -3.43 -5.07 14.10
CA LEU A 196 -2.65 -4.85 15.31
C LEU A 196 -3.11 -3.61 16.09
N SER A 197 -3.94 -2.75 15.50
CA SER A 197 -4.53 -1.64 16.25
C SER A 197 -5.40 -2.15 17.40
N PRO A 198 -5.24 -1.65 18.64
CA PRO A 198 -6.03 -2.10 19.79
C PRO A 198 -7.52 -1.77 19.65
N THR A 199 -7.86 -0.78 18.82
CA THR A 199 -9.23 -0.32 18.59
C THR A 199 -9.79 -0.74 17.25
N ILE A 200 -9.15 -1.66 16.50
CA ILE A 200 -9.58 -2.03 15.13
C ILE A 200 -11.05 -2.45 15.05
N CYS A 201 -11.58 -3.08 16.11
CA CYS A 201 -12.98 -3.50 16.17
C CYS A 201 -13.97 -2.32 16.22
N GLN A 202 -13.56 -1.17 16.76
CA GLN A 202 -14.34 0.08 16.75
C GLN A 202 -14.06 0.91 15.50
N GLU A 203 -12.82 0.88 15.01
CA GLU A 203 -12.35 1.68 13.88
C GLU A 203 -13.13 1.40 12.59
N LEU A 204 -13.32 0.12 12.23
CA LEU A 204 -13.93 -0.26 10.95
C LEU A 204 -15.43 0.06 10.87
N PRO A 205 -16.26 -0.27 11.88
CA PRO A 205 -17.66 0.16 11.90
C PRO A 205 -17.79 1.68 11.87
N LEU A 206 -16.96 2.42 12.63
CA LEU A 206 -16.98 3.88 12.65
C LEU A 206 -16.67 4.47 11.27
N LEU A 207 -15.59 3.98 10.62
CA LEU A 207 -15.19 4.47 9.31
C LEU A 207 -16.28 4.21 8.26
N ARG A 208 -16.88 3.01 8.27
CA ARG A 208 -17.99 2.65 7.38
C ARG A 208 -19.23 3.50 7.64
N GLN A 209 -19.62 3.70 8.90
CA GLN A 209 -20.79 4.51 9.26
C GLN A 209 -20.70 5.92 8.68
N LYS A 210 -19.53 6.56 8.79
CA LYS A 210 -19.30 7.92 8.29
C LYS A 210 -19.08 7.97 6.77
N ASN A 211 -18.66 6.88 6.16
CA ASN A 211 -18.37 6.79 4.72
C ASN A 211 -19.16 5.63 4.07
N PRO A 212 -20.50 5.65 4.09
CA PRO A 212 -21.32 4.50 3.72
C PRO A 212 -21.10 4.06 2.26
N ASN A 213 -20.86 5.02 1.37
CA ASN A 213 -20.72 4.79 -0.07
C ASN A 213 -19.27 4.61 -0.54
N ALA A 214 -18.28 4.85 0.32
CA ALA A 214 -16.88 4.73 -0.06
C ALA A 214 -16.46 3.26 -0.19
N TYR A 215 -15.60 2.96 -1.16
CA TYR A 215 -14.94 1.67 -1.24
C TYR A 215 -13.78 1.63 -0.24
N ILE A 216 -13.90 0.82 0.81
CA ILE A 216 -12.91 0.74 1.89
C ILE A 216 -12.11 -0.56 1.74
N ARG A 217 -10.80 -0.45 1.52
CA ARG A 217 -9.90 -1.59 1.33
C ARG A 217 -8.85 -1.68 2.45
N ILE A 218 -8.61 -2.90 2.93
CA ILE A 218 -7.46 -3.25 3.77
C ILE A 218 -6.54 -4.21 3.04
N SER A 219 -5.23 -4.10 3.30
CA SER A 219 -4.26 -5.18 3.07
C SER A 219 -3.72 -5.63 4.42
N THR A 220 -3.79 -6.93 4.70
CA THR A 220 -3.34 -7.55 5.96
C THR A 220 -2.39 -8.71 5.68
N ASN A 221 -1.46 -8.96 6.60
CA ASN A 221 -0.66 -10.20 6.61
C ASN A 221 -1.46 -11.42 7.11
N GLY A 222 -2.70 -11.22 7.56
CA GLY A 222 -3.67 -12.26 7.91
C GLY A 222 -3.53 -12.82 9.33
N VAL A 223 -2.33 -12.83 9.91
CA VAL A 223 -2.05 -13.53 11.19
C VAL A 223 -2.93 -13.06 12.35
N LEU A 224 -3.34 -11.78 12.35
CA LEU A 224 -4.09 -11.16 13.43
C LEU A 224 -5.61 -11.07 13.19
N LEU A 225 -6.12 -11.52 12.03
CA LEU A 225 -7.56 -11.63 11.77
C LEU A 225 -8.08 -12.97 12.32
N ASN A 226 -7.95 -13.17 13.63
CA ASN A 226 -8.04 -14.47 14.29
C ASN A 226 -9.14 -14.56 15.37
N THR A 227 -10.00 -13.56 15.50
CA THR A 227 -11.13 -13.56 16.44
C THR A 227 -12.42 -13.18 15.73
N ASP A 228 -13.56 -13.63 16.25
CA ASP A 228 -14.86 -13.27 15.70
C ASP A 228 -15.13 -11.77 15.77
N ALA A 229 -14.71 -11.09 16.84
CA ALA A 229 -14.83 -9.64 16.94
C ALA A 229 -14.10 -8.90 15.79
N LYS A 230 -12.90 -9.36 15.42
CA LYS A 230 -12.15 -8.79 14.28
C LYS A 230 -12.78 -9.15 12.95
N ARG A 231 -13.30 -10.37 12.79
CA ARG A 231 -14.02 -10.79 11.58
C ARG A 231 -15.30 -9.98 11.38
N GLU A 232 -16.08 -9.79 12.45
CA GLU A 232 -17.30 -8.96 12.43
C GLU A 232 -16.96 -7.51 12.07
N ALA A 233 -15.92 -6.92 12.65
CA ALA A 233 -15.45 -5.60 12.26
C ALA A 233 -15.03 -5.56 10.77
N ALA A 234 -14.33 -6.59 10.29
CA ALA A 234 -13.88 -6.69 8.90
C ALA A 234 -15.03 -6.81 7.89
N LEU A 235 -16.24 -7.22 8.29
CA LEU A 235 -17.43 -7.20 7.42
C LEU A 235 -17.85 -5.79 6.99
N ASN A 236 -17.36 -4.73 7.67
CA ASN A 236 -17.59 -3.34 7.29
C ASN A 236 -16.70 -2.87 6.12
N LEU A 237 -15.80 -3.72 5.63
CA LEU A 237 -14.92 -3.41 4.50
C LEU A 237 -15.60 -3.70 3.17
N SER A 238 -15.10 -3.06 2.11
CA SER A 238 -15.46 -3.42 0.74
C SER A 238 -14.53 -4.52 0.20
N ASP A 239 -13.28 -4.54 0.63
CA ASP A 239 -12.26 -5.46 0.13
C ASP A 239 -11.16 -5.73 1.15
N ILE A 240 -10.74 -6.99 1.25
CA ILE A 240 -9.64 -7.44 2.10
C ILE A 240 -8.63 -8.21 1.23
N GLN A 241 -7.42 -7.68 1.18
CA GLN A 241 -6.28 -8.36 0.57
C GLN A 241 -5.46 -9.09 1.64
N PHE A 242 -5.41 -10.41 1.58
CA PHE A 242 -4.52 -11.24 2.37
C PHE A 242 -3.18 -11.36 1.66
N SER A 243 -2.18 -10.66 2.16
CA SER A 243 -0.81 -10.71 1.66
C SER A 243 -0.09 -11.96 2.18
N ILE A 244 -0.23 -13.07 1.45
CA ILE A 244 0.35 -14.38 1.79
C ILE A 244 1.15 -14.87 0.58
N HIS A 245 2.47 -14.97 0.71
CA HIS A 245 3.39 -15.06 -0.45
C HIS A 245 4.05 -16.43 -0.61
N GLY A 246 3.25 -17.49 -0.57
CA GLY A 246 3.70 -18.88 -0.64
C GLY A 246 2.58 -19.85 -0.34
N VAL A 247 2.89 -21.16 -0.37
CA VAL A 247 1.97 -22.24 0.03
C VAL A 247 2.49 -23.00 1.26
N SER A 248 3.48 -22.44 1.96
CA SER A 248 4.07 -23.02 3.16
C SER A 248 4.86 -21.97 3.95
N ASP A 249 5.09 -22.24 5.23
CA ASP A 249 5.93 -21.37 6.08
C ASP A 249 7.34 -21.22 5.54
N ALA A 250 7.95 -22.29 5.03
CA ALA A 250 9.29 -22.25 4.44
C ALA A 250 9.39 -21.28 3.25
N MET A 251 8.31 -21.16 2.45
CA MET A 251 8.26 -20.19 1.35
C MET A 251 8.03 -18.77 1.87
N CYS A 252 7.04 -18.59 2.75
CA CYS A 252 6.71 -17.27 3.29
C CYS A 252 7.86 -16.68 4.09
N ALA A 253 8.58 -17.48 4.90
CA ALA A 253 9.71 -17.04 5.72
C ALA A 253 10.88 -16.46 4.90
N LYS A 254 11.01 -16.82 3.61
CA LYS A 254 12.00 -16.21 2.70
C LYS A 254 11.77 -14.71 2.47
N TYR A 255 10.56 -14.21 2.70
CA TYR A 255 10.22 -12.79 2.52
C TYR A 255 9.54 -12.18 3.75
N MET A 256 8.52 -12.83 4.29
CA MET A 256 7.74 -12.42 5.46
C MET A 256 8.38 -12.95 6.75
N MET A 257 9.48 -12.35 7.19
CA MET A 257 10.16 -12.79 8.40
C MET A 257 9.22 -12.67 9.61
N ARG A 258 9.17 -13.71 10.46
CA ARG A 258 8.24 -13.82 11.60
C ARG A 258 6.75 -13.93 11.22
N GLY A 259 6.43 -14.11 9.94
CA GLY A 259 5.10 -14.48 9.50
C GLY A 259 4.80 -15.96 9.74
N SER A 260 3.55 -16.34 9.53
CA SER A 260 3.11 -17.74 9.48
C SER A 260 2.08 -17.90 8.37
N PHE A 261 2.42 -18.70 7.37
CA PHE A 261 1.54 -19.15 6.30
C PHE A 261 0.32 -19.85 6.90
N GLU A 262 0.52 -20.80 7.81
CA GLU A 262 -0.57 -21.59 8.38
C GLU A 262 -1.61 -20.69 9.06
N LYS A 263 -1.17 -19.80 9.95
CA LYS A 263 -2.07 -18.86 10.64
C LYS A 263 -2.74 -17.89 9.69
N ALA A 264 -2.01 -17.34 8.72
CA ALA A 264 -2.56 -16.36 7.79
C ALA A 264 -3.56 -17.00 6.81
N PHE A 265 -3.24 -18.19 6.29
CA PHE A 265 -4.10 -18.93 5.38
C PHE A 265 -5.36 -19.42 6.09
N ASP A 266 -5.23 -19.91 7.33
CA ASP A 266 -6.38 -20.28 8.16
C ASP A 266 -7.25 -19.07 8.50
N ALA A 267 -6.67 -17.91 8.84
CA ALA A 267 -7.42 -16.68 9.05
C ALA A 267 -8.22 -16.26 7.80
N MET A 268 -7.63 -16.36 6.60
CA MET A 268 -8.32 -16.12 5.34
C MET A 268 -9.48 -17.10 5.13
N LYS A 269 -9.24 -18.41 5.33
CA LYS A 269 -10.26 -19.46 5.24
C LYS A 269 -11.42 -19.20 6.22
N GLN A 270 -11.11 -18.89 7.48
CA GLN A 270 -12.11 -18.57 8.49
C GLN A 270 -12.90 -17.31 8.12
N MET A 271 -12.26 -16.29 7.54
CA MET A 271 -12.95 -15.09 7.10
C MET A 271 -13.94 -15.37 5.96
N VAL A 272 -13.55 -16.21 4.99
CA VAL A 272 -14.48 -16.67 3.92
C VAL A 272 -15.69 -17.37 4.54
N ALA A 273 -15.46 -18.37 5.38
CA ALA A 273 -16.53 -19.12 6.03
C ALA A 273 -17.44 -18.22 6.89
N TYR A 274 -16.86 -17.26 7.62
CA TYR A 274 -17.59 -16.34 8.50
C TYR A 274 -18.53 -15.40 7.74
N ARG A 275 -18.06 -14.86 6.61
CA ARG A 275 -18.84 -14.02 5.70
C ARG A 275 -19.95 -14.83 5.03
N ASP A 276 -19.61 -16.00 4.49
CA ASP A 276 -20.54 -16.80 3.70
C ASP A 276 -21.64 -17.42 4.57
N ALA A 277 -21.33 -17.80 5.82
CA ALA A 277 -22.33 -18.28 6.79
C ALA A 277 -23.39 -17.23 7.15
N ARG A 278 -23.13 -15.94 6.89
CA ARG A 278 -24.09 -14.83 7.04
C ARG A 278 -24.82 -14.50 5.74
N GLY A 279 -24.60 -15.26 4.67
CA GLY A 279 -25.15 -14.98 3.34
C GLY A 279 -24.59 -13.69 2.70
N LEU A 280 -23.46 -13.19 3.19
CA LEU A 280 -22.87 -11.94 2.72
C LEU A 280 -22.00 -12.16 1.50
N LYS A 281 -22.06 -11.21 0.56
CA LYS A 281 -21.20 -11.18 -0.63
C LYS A 281 -20.01 -10.25 -0.48
N MET A 282 -20.06 -9.33 0.48
CA MET A 282 -18.99 -8.38 0.79
C MET A 282 -18.46 -8.66 2.20
N PRO A 283 -17.18 -8.34 2.48
CA PRO A 283 -16.17 -7.81 1.56
C PRO A 283 -15.73 -8.81 0.49
N ILE A 284 -15.16 -8.29 -0.61
CA ILE A 284 -14.37 -9.09 -1.55
C ILE A 284 -13.11 -9.56 -0.82
N LEU A 285 -12.84 -10.86 -0.84
CA LEU A 285 -11.67 -11.46 -0.23
C LEU A 285 -10.68 -11.87 -1.33
N GLU A 286 -9.49 -11.30 -1.27
CA GLU A 286 -8.44 -11.50 -2.27
C GLU A 286 -7.18 -12.10 -1.62
N TRP A 287 -6.72 -13.25 -2.13
CA TRP A 287 -5.40 -13.76 -1.81
C TRP A 287 -4.35 -13.08 -2.71
N LYS A 288 -3.58 -12.16 -2.11
CA LYS A 288 -2.49 -11.42 -2.76
C LYS A 288 -1.17 -12.17 -2.66
N TYR A 289 -0.66 -12.62 -3.80
CA TYR A 289 0.55 -13.44 -3.92
C TYR A 289 1.68 -12.68 -4.62
N LEU A 290 2.65 -12.17 -3.85
CA LEU A 290 3.89 -11.66 -4.44
C LEU A 290 4.66 -12.81 -5.09
N LEU A 291 4.95 -12.65 -6.38
CA LEU A 291 5.68 -13.64 -7.17
C LEU A 291 7.19 -13.47 -7.01
N PHE A 292 7.83 -14.54 -6.57
CA PHE A 292 9.27 -14.69 -6.47
C PHE A 292 9.75 -15.96 -7.17
N ASN A 293 11.02 -16.02 -7.57
CA ASN A 293 11.58 -17.23 -8.20
C ASN A 293 11.51 -18.50 -7.32
N TRP A 294 11.38 -18.37 -6.00
CA TRP A 294 11.26 -19.50 -5.08
C TRP A 294 9.83 -19.95 -4.84
N ASN A 295 8.83 -19.23 -5.35
CA ASN A 295 7.41 -19.56 -5.18
C ASN A 295 6.64 -19.62 -6.51
N ASP A 296 7.34 -19.54 -7.64
CA ASP A 296 6.72 -19.46 -8.97
C ASP A 296 6.60 -20.79 -9.72
N SER A 297 7.13 -21.92 -9.20
CA SER A 297 7.18 -23.23 -9.87
C SER A 297 5.81 -23.68 -10.40
N PRO A 298 5.68 -24.42 -11.53
CA PRO A 298 4.37 -24.77 -12.08
C PRO A 298 3.51 -25.55 -11.08
N LYS A 299 4.15 -26.48 -10.35
CA LYS A 299 3.52 -27.27 -9.28
C LYS A 299 3.07 -26.38 -8.12
N THR A 300 3.89 -25.42 -7.71
CA THR A 300 3.55 -24.47 -6.63
C THR A 300 2.36 -23.60 -7.00
N ILE A 301 2.34 -23.07 -8.23
CA ILE A 301 1.26 -22.20 -8.70
C ILE A 301 -0.04 -22.98 -8.88
N ALA A 302 0.02 -24.19 -9.44
CA ALA A 302 -1.14 -25.07 -9.53
C ALA A 302 -1.72 -25.36 -8.13
N ARG A 303 -0.87 -25.74 -7.16
CA ARG A 303 -1.30 -25.98 -5.78
C ARG A 303 -1.91 -24.73 -5.14
N ALA A 304 -1.32 -23.55 -5.34
CA ALA A 304 -1.87 -22.30 -4.79
C ALA A 304 -3.28 -22.00 -5.34
N ILE A 305 -3.49 -22.21 -6.65
CA ILE A 305 -4.81 -22.03 -7.28
C ILE A 305 -5.81 -23.06 -6.74
N GLU A 306 -5.42 -24.31 -6.56
CA GLU A 306 -6.26 -25.34 -5.93
C GLU A 306 -6.66 -24.95 -4.52
N MET A 307 -5.71 -24.55 -3.68
CA MET A 307 -5.97 -24.10 -2.31
C MET A 307 -6.92 -22.90 -2.27
N ALA A 308 -6.77 -21.95 -3.19
CA ALA A 308 -7.66 -20.80 -3.32
C ALA A 308 -9.11 -21.24 -3.65
N LYS A 309 -9.26 -22.21 -4.56
CA LYS A 309 -10.56 -22.81 -4.90
C LYS A 309 -11.17 -23.57 -3.73
N GLU A 310 -10.37 -24.38 -3.03
CA GLU A 310 -10.80 -25.20 -1.89
C GLU A 310 -11.44 -24.36 -0.78
N ILE A 311 -10.87 -23.18 -0.49
CA ILE A 311 -11.40 -22.30 0.57
C ILE A 311 -12.48 -21.34 0.08
N GLY A 312 -12.73 -21.25 -1.24
CA GLY A 312 -13.71 -20.33 -1.81
C GLY A 312 -13.34 -18.84 -1.74
N VAL A 313 -12.04 -18.49 -1.72
CA VAL A 313 -11.62 -17.07 -1.80
C VAL A 313 -12.02 -16.48 -3.16
N ASP A 314 -12.34 -15.19 -3.23
CA ASP A 314 -13.01 -14.66 -4.43
C ASP A 314 -12.03 -14.38 -5.58
N ILE A 315 -10.83 -13.92 -5.24
CA ILE A 315 -9.77 -13.56 -6.18
C ILE A 315 -8.45 -14.12 -5.67
N PHE A 316 -7.67 -14.72 -6.56
CA PHE A 316 -6.27 -15.03 -6.34
C PHE A 316 -5.41 -14.24 -7.32
N SER A 317 -4.55 -13.34 -6.83
CA SER A 317 -3.78 -12.42 -7.67
C SER A 317 -2.28 -12.61 -7.53
N PHE A 318 -1.60 -12.54 -8.67
CA PHE A 318 -0.16 -12.65 -8.82
C PHE A 318 0.45 -11.28 -9.04
N TRP A 319 1.30 -10.87 -8.11
CA TRP A 319 1.94 -9.57 -8.08
C TRP A 319 3.44 -9.70 -8.36
N PRO A 320 3.91 -9.41 -9.58
CA PRO A 320 5.33 -9.44 -9.87
C PRO A 320 6.05 -8.37 -9.05
N THR A 321 7.19 -8.72 -8.45
CA THR A 321 7.99 -7.80 -7.65
C THR A 321 9.47 -7.82 -8.04
N GLY A 322 10.11 -6.67 -7.87
CA GLY A 322 11.56 -6.51 -7.98
C GLY A 322 12.27 -6.32 -6.64
N ASN A 323 11.54 -6.47 -5.53
CA ASN A 323 12.07 -6.23 -4.18
C ASN A 323 11.85 -7.48 -3.30
N PRO A 324 12.91 -8.26 -3.01
CA PRO A 324 14.31 -8.02 -3.37
C PRO A 324 14.65 -8.39 -4.82
N PHE A 325 15.69 -7.77 -5.38
CA PHE A 325 16.10 -8.01 -6.78
C PHE A 325 16.49 -9.47 -7.06
N TYR A 326 17.08 -10.16 -6.08
CA TYR A 326 17.42 -11.58 -6.19
C TYR A 326 16.19 -12.50 -6.14
N GLY A 327 15.01 -11.97 -5.80
CA GLY A 327 13.75 -12.71 -5.78
C GLY A 327 12.96 -12.62 -7.08
N ILE A 328 13.44 -11.89 -8.09
CA ILE A 328 12.70 -11.71 -9.35
C ILE A 328 12.32 -13.06 -9.98
N SER A 329 11.03 -13.24 -10.29
CA SER A 329 10.54 -14.36 -11.09
C SER A 329 10.88 -14.15 -12.58
N TRP A 330 11.87 -14.89 -13.07
CA TRP A 330 12.19 -14.92 -14.50
C TRP A 330 11.10 -15.58 -15.33
N ARG A 331 10.38 -16.56 -14.77
CA ARG A 331 9.27 -17.22 -15.47
C ARG A 331 8.14 -16.25 -15.79
N TYR A 332 7.80 -15.36 -14.85
CA TYR A 332 6.86 -14.28 -15.13
C TYR A 332 7.39 -13.33 -16.21
N ARG A 333 8.65 -12.85 -16.07
CA ARG A 333 9.26 -11.91 -17.03
C ARG A 333 9.39 -12.46 -18.45
N LEU A 334 9.64 -13.76 -18.58
CA LEU A 334 9.72 -14.47 -19.86
C LEU A 334 8.35 -14.90 -20.40
N GLY A 335 7.25 -14.44 -19.78
CA GLY A 335 5.90 -14.65 -20.29
C GLY A 335 5.30 -16.04 -20.03
N GLN A 336 5.89 -16.86 -19.16
CA GLN A 336 5.37 -18.21 -18.87
C GLN A 336 4.06 -18.22 -18.05
N PHE A 337 3.61 -17.06 -17.58
CA PHE A 337 2.35 -16.89 -16.85
C PHE A 337 1.18 -16.46 -17.77
N LYS A 338 1.41 -16.25 -19.07
CA LYS A 338 0.41 -15.72 -20.02
C LYS A 338 -0.90 -16.50 -20.08
N ASN A 339 -0.87 -17.80 -19.78
CA ASN A 339 -2.03 -18.69 -19.81
C ASN A 339 -2.70 -18.90 -18.44
N ILE A 340 -2.22 -18.22 -17.39
CA ILE A 340 -2.76 -18.37 -16.03
C ILE A 340 -3.65 -17.18 -15.71
N GLY A 341 -4.94 -17.40 -15.52
CA GLY A 341 -5.90 -16.33 -15.24
C GLY A 341 -5.90 -15.25 -16.33
N ARG A 342 -6.27 -14.02 -15.97
CA ARG A 342 -6.25 -12.85 -16.86
C ARG A 342 -5.21 -11.83 -16.46
N GLU A 343 -4.84 -10.96 -17.39
CA GLU A 343 -4.01 -9.79 -17.08
C GLU A 343 -4.81 -8.74 -16.28
N SER A 344 -4.15 -8.09 -15.33
CA SER A 344 -4.72 -6.95 -14.61
C SER A 344 -3.60 -5.97 -14.22
N TRP A 345 -3.97 -4.79 -13.71
CA TRP A 345 -2.99 -3.80 -13.24
C TRP A 345 -2.07 -4.33 -12.12
N LYS A 346 -2.49 -5.41 -11.44
CA LYS A 346 -1.75 -6.09 -10.37
C LYS A 346 -0.66 -7.04 -10.93
N GLY A 347 -0.71 -7.33 -12.23
CA GLY A 347 0.02 -8.42 -12.88
C GLY A 347 -0.96 -9.36 -13.54
N ARG A 348 -1.35 -10.42 -12.82
CA ARG A 348 -2.39 -11.37 -13.27
C ARG A 348 -3.29 -11.79 -12.14
N GLU A 349 -4.50 -12.25 -12.44
CA GLU A 349 -5.43 -12.74 -11.43
C GLU A 349 -6.33 -13.86 -11.95
N VAL A 350 -6.71 -14.76 -11.04
CA VAL A 350 -7.73 -15.78 -11.22
C VAL A 350 -8.92 -15.35 -10.40
N ILE A 351 -10.05 -15.09 -11.06
CA ILE A 351 -11.32 -14.81 -10.38
C ILE A 351 -12.02 -16.14 -10.15
N LEU A 352 -12.31 -16.43 -8.89
CA LEU A 352 -12.90 -17.69 -8.46
C LEU A 352 -14.39 -17.55 -8.15
N ARG A 353 -14.86 -16.33 -7.88
CA ARG A 353 -16.29 -16.02 -7.73
C ARG A 353 -16.92 -15.59 -9.07
N PRO A 354 -17.94 -16.32 -9.58
CA PRO A 354 -18.56 -16.02 -10.88
C PRO A 354 -19.11 -14.60 -11.03
N GLU A 355 -19.72 -14.06 -9.97
CA GLU A 355 -20.35 -12.72 -9.99
C GLU A 355 -19.32 -11.61 -10.23
N ILE A 356 -18.12 -11.73 -9.64
CA ILE A 356 -17.01 -10.80 -9.87
C ILE A 356 -16.47 -10.96 -11.28
N ALA A 357 -16.46 -12.20 -11.81
CA ALA A 357 -16.00 -12.46 -13.18
C ALA A 357 -16.92 -11.84 -14.24
N ALA A 358 -18.23 -11.76 -13.96
CA ALA A 358 -19.19 -11.11 -14.83
C ALA A 358 -19.04 -9.58 -14.84
N ALA A 359 -18.80 -8.96 -13.68
CA ALA A 359 -18.63 -7.50 -13.54
C ALA A 359 -17.32 -6.96 -14.12
N ALA A 360 -16.38 -7.85 -14.48
CA ALA A 360 -15.06 -7.47 -14.93
C ALA A 360 -14.75 -7.88 -16.38
N LYS A 361 -15.76 -8.30 -17.13
CA LYS A 361 -15.78 -8.30 -18.60
C LYS A 361 -16.26 -6.94 -19.08
#